data_AF-A0A286IEN2-F1
#
_entry.id   AF-A0A286IEN2-F1
#
_cell.length_a   1.000
_cell.length_b   1.000
_cell.length_c   1.000
_cell.angle_alpha   90.00
_cell.angle_beta   90.00
_cell.angle_gamma   90.00
#
_symmetry.space_group_name_H-M   'P 1'
#
loop_
_entity.id
_entity.type
_entity.pdbx_description
1 polymer ?
#
loop_
_entity_poly.entity_id
_entity_poly.type
_entity_poly.pdbx_seq_one_letter_code
_entity_poly.pdbx_strand_id
1 'polypeptide(L)'
;MIRPVAFAIALMLANGPVSAQDWRDTATELVIQEKSVVDDMFTQRISLWVSMLDDGTRRDGFASYLCMVLFDAGMQPGDFVVIKIWDAAAIAREEIKEIGRYECARK
;
A
#
# COMPACT_ATOMS: atom_id res chain seq x y z
N MET A 1 -52.71 33.66 -20.95
CA MET A 1 -51.26 33.94 -21.08
C MET A 1 -50.51 33.00 -20.14
N ILE A 2 -50.05 31.84 -20.61
CA ILE A 2 -49.18 30.91 -19.87
C ILE A 2 -48.26 30.25 -20.90
N ARG A 3 -46.96 30.52 -20.85
CA ARG A 3 -45.95 29.86 -21.72
C ARG A 3 -45.35 28.68 -20.96
N PRO A 4 -45.31 27.47 -21.52
CA PRO A 4 -44.56 26.39 -20.91
C PRO A 4 -43.07 26.48 -21.30
N VAL A 5 -42.30 26.39 -20.22
CA VAL A 5 -40.90 26.03 -20.02
C VAL A 5 -40.22 25.23 -21.14
N ALA A 6 -38.98 25.61 -21.45
CA ALA A 6 -37.95 24.67 -21.86
C ALA A 6 -36.64 25.05 -21.17
N PHE A 7 -36.38 24.45 -20.01
CA PHE A 7 -35.11 24.55 -19.29
C PHE A 7 -34.25 23.37 -19.77
N ALA A 8 -33.37 23.61 -20.73
CA ALA A 8 -32.43 22.61 -21.20
C ALA A 8 -31.32 22.46 -20.15
N ILE A 9 -31.40 21.43 -19.31
CA ILE A 9 -30.31 21.03 -18.41
C ILE A 9 -29.30 20.26 -19.27
N ALA A 10 -28.21 20.92 -19.63
CA ALA A 10 -27.05 20.26 -20.22
C ALA A 10 -26.35 19.44 -19.13
N LEU A 11 -26.46 18.11 -19.18
CA LEU A 11 -25.58 17.23 -18.41
C LEU A 11 -24.16 17.38 -18.95
N MET A 12 -23.30 18.09 -18.23
CA MET A 12 -21.86 18.00 -18.44
C MET A 12 -21.40 16.64 -17.91
N LEU A 13 -20.93 15.79 -18.81
CA LEU A 13 -20.25 14.54 -18.46
C LEU A 13 -18.94 14.90 -17.75
N ALA A 14 -18.91 14.68 -16.43
CA ALA A 14 -17.68 14.74 -15.65
C ALA A 14 -16.80 13.53 -16.02
N ASN A 15 -16.02 13.65 -17.09
CA ASN A 15 -14.86 12.79 -17.32
C ASN A 15 -13.73 13.25 -16.38
N GLY A 16 -13.86 12.93 -15.10
CA GLY A 16 -12.69 12.97 -14.21
C GLY A 16 -11.66 11.94 -14.70
N PRO A 17 -10.36 12.19 -14.55
CA PRO A 17 -9.38 11.15 -14.82
C PRO A 17 -9.67 9.99 -13.86
N VAL A 18 -10.10 8.86 -14.41
CA VAL A 18 -9.91 7.57 -13.75
C VAL A 18 -8.41 7.42 -13.63
N SER A 19 -7.82 7.87 -12.51
CA SER A 19 -6.43 7.61 -12.23
C SER A 19 -6.28 6.10 -12.27
N ALA A 20 -5.39 5.58 -13.12
CA ALA A 20 -4.97 4.20 -13.03
C ALA A 20 -4.70 3.89 -11.54
N GLN A 21 -5.38 2.88 -11.00
CA GLN A 21 -5.24 2.49 -9.59
C GLN A 21 -3.75 2.40 -9.26
N ASP A 22 -3.32 3.10 -8.20
CA ASP A 22 -1.92 3.07 -7.78
C ASP A 22 -1.59 1.64 -7.37
N TRP A 23 -0.52 1.06 -7.92
CA TRP A 23 -0.12 -0.32 -7.61
C TRP A 23 0.16 -0.50 -6.11
N ARG A 24 0.44 0.60 -5.39
CA ARG A 24 0.58 0.60 -3.93
C ARG A 24 -0.71 0.22 -3.22
N ASP A 25 -1.88 0.64 -3.71
CA ASP A 25 -3.16 0.28 -3.09
C ASP A 25 -3.37 -1.23 -3.20
N THR A 26 -3.20 -1.77 -4.41
CA THR A 26 -3.23 -3.23 -4.66
C THR A 26 -2.19 -3.95 -3.80
N ALA A 27 -0.99 -3.39 -3.64
CA ALA A 27 0.04 -3.98 -2.80
C ALA A 27 -0.39 -4.05 -1.34
N THR A 28 -0.96 -2.98 -0.77
CA THR A 28 -1.46 -3.00 0.60
C THR A 28 -2.60 -4.01 0.77
N GLU A 29 -3.51 -4.12 -0.21
CA GLU A 29 -4.58 -5.11 -0.22
C GLU A 29 -4.07 -6.56 -0.25
N LEU A 30 -2.94 -6.82 -0.91
CA LEU A 30 -2.32 -8.15 -0.93
C LEU A 30 -1.50 -8.42 0.34
N VAL A 31 -0.74 -7.44 0.84
CA VAL A 31 0.11 -7.57 2.02
C VAL A 31 -0.74 -7.86 3.27
N ILE A 32 -1.87 -7.15 3.46
CA ILE A 32 -2.73 -7.37 4.62
C ILE A 32 -3.43 -8.75 4.64
N GLN A 33 -3.46 -9.45 3.50
CA GLN A 33 -4.00 -10.82 3.43
C GLN A 33 -3.04 -11.86 4.01
N GLU A 34 -1.76 -11.51 4.20
CA GLU A 34 -0.78 -12.38 4.83
C GLU A 34 -1.11 -12.56 6.32
N LYS A 35 -1.34 -13.81 6.75
CA LYS A 35 -1.87 -14.12 8.09
C LYS A 35 -1.07 -13.55 9.27
N SER A 36 0.22 -13.33 9.07
CA SER A 36 1.13 -12.83 10.10
C SER A 36 1.24 -11.31 10.14
N VAL A 37 0.66 -10.61 9.16
CA VAL A 37 0.61 -9.14 9.11
C VAL A 37 -0.55 -8.65 9.96
N VAL A 38 -0.28 -7.64 10.78
CA VAL A 38 -1.27 -6.97 11.63
C VAL A 38 -1.80 -5.71 10.97
N ASP A 39 -0.91 -4.95 10.34
CA ASP A 39 -1.21 -3.70 9.62
C ASP A 39 -0.07 -3.41 8.63
N ASP A 40 -0.36 -2.66 7.58
CA ASP A 40 0.62 -2.19 6.62
C ASP A 40 0.24 -0.83 6.03
N MET A 41 1.26 -0.04 5.69
CA MET A 41 1.07 1.24 5.03
C MET A 41 2.33 1.73 4.32
N PHE A 42 2.13 2.42 3.20
CA PHE A 42 3.19 3.24 2.63
C PHE A 42 3.31 4.56 3.40
N THR A 43 4.39 4.71 4.17
CA THR A 43 4.66 5.98 4.88
C THR A 43 5.19 7.06 3.95
N GLN A 44 5.85 6.65 2.87
CA GLN A 44 6.36 7.48 1.79
C GLN A 44 6.32 6.67 0.49
N ARG A 45 6.51 7.32 -0.67
CA ARG A 45 6.52 6.67 -1.99
C ARG A 45 7.46 5.46 -2.07
N ILE A 46 8.57 5.49 -1.33
CA ILE A 46 9.63 4.46 -1.36
C ILE A 46 9.73 3.66 -0.05
N SER A 47 8.75 3.75 0.86
CA SER A 47 8.82 3.06 2.15
C SER A 47 7.50 2.41 2.52
N LEU A 48 7.50 1.08 2.54
CA LEU A 48 6.42 0.26 3.05
C LEU A 48 6.74 -0.17 4.48
N TRP A 49 5.85 0.18 5.40
CA TRP A 49 5.87 -0.29 6.78
C TRP A 49 4.87 -1.42 6.92
N VAL A 50 5.30 -2.49 7.56
CA VAL A 50 4.46 -3.64 7.86
C VAL A 50 4.65 -3.97 9.34
N SER A 51 3.57 -4.19 10.06
CA SER A 51 3.62 -4.57 11.47
C SER A 51 3.27 -6.05 11.63
N MET A 52 4.03 -6.73 12.47
CA MET A 52 3.86 -8.15 12.78
C MET A 52 4.16 -8.39 14.26
N LEU A 53 3.64 -9.46 14.84
CA LEU A 53 4.06 -9.87 16.19
C LEU A 53 5.48 -10.46 16.14
N ASP A 54 6.35 -9.95 17.00
CA ASP A 54 7.70 -10.48 17.19
C ASP A 54 7.66 -11.82 17.94
N ASP A 55 8.23 -12.86 17.34
CA ASP A 55 8.41 -14.19 17.94
C ASP A 55 9.87 -14.47 18.35
N GLY A 56 10.73 -13.45 18.32
CA GLY A 56 12.16 -13.54 18.60
C GLY A 56 13.02 -13.82 17.38
N THR A 57 12.43 -13.95 16.18
CA THR A 57 13.17 -14.20 14.93
C THR A 57 13.24 -12.97 14.03
N ARG A 58 14.33 -12.87 13.26
CA ARG A 58 14.45 -11.86 12.18
C ARG A 58 13.46 -12.16 11.06
N ARG A 59 12.80 -11.13 10.55
CA ARG A 59 11.79 -11.18 9.47
C ARG A 59 12.33 -10.70 8.12
N ASP A 60 13.64 -10.68 7.94
CA ASP A 60 14.27 -10.25 6.67
C ASP A 60 13.83 -11.12 5.48
N GLY A 61 13.67 -12.43 5.69
CA GLY A 61 13.15 -13.34 4.66
C GLY A 61 11.71 -13.05 4.28
N PHE A 62 10.86 -12.68 5.25
CA PHE A 62 9.49 -12.26 4.97
C PHE A 62 9.45 -10.91 4.25
N ALA A 63 10.27 -9.94 4.67
CA ALA A 63 10.42 -8.67 3.96
C ALA A 63 10.89 -8.86 2.51
N SER A 64 11.78 -9.83 2.25
CA SER A 64 12.18 -10.21 0.91
C SER A 64 11.05 -10.84 0.11
N TYR A 65 10.25 -11.72 0.72
CA TYR A 65 9.05 -12.29 0.10
C TYR A 65 8.05 -11.20 -0.32
N LEU A 66 7.81 -10.21 0.54
CA LEU A 66 6.90 -9.10 0.23
C LEU A 66 7.33 -8.31 -1.03
N CYS A 67 8.61 -8.30 -1.39
CA CYS A 67 9.06 -7.71 -2.65
C CYS A 67 8.41 -8.40 -3.87
N MET A 68 8.21 -9.72 -3.82
CA MET A 68 7.48 -10.44 -4.87
C MET A 68 6.00 -10.04 -4.89
N VAL A 69 5.39 -9.83 -3.72
CA VAL A 69 4.01 -9.32 -3.61
C VAL A 69 3.89 -7.93 -4.25
N LEU A 70 4.87 -7.04 -4.03
CA LEU A 70 4.88 -5.73 -4.71
C LEU A 70 4.98 -5.88 -6.24
N PHE A 71 5.74 -6.87 -6.71
CA PHE A 71 5.84 -7.13 -8.14
C PHE A 71 4.53 -7.63 -8.75
N ASP A 72 3.83 -8.51 -8.04
CA ASP A 72 2.53 -9.03 -8.44
C ASP A 72 1.44 -7.94 -8.39
N ALA A 73 1.56 -7.00 -7.45
CA ALA A 73 0.69 -5.82 -7.34
C ALA A 73 0.88 -4.80 -8.49
N GLY A 74 1.96 -4.91 -9.25
CA GLY A 74 2.23 -4.06 -10.41
C GLY A 74 3.26 -2.95 -10.20
N MET A 75 4.16 -3.09 -9.21
CA MET A 75 5.34 -2.23 -9.06
C MET A 75 6.07 -2.09 -10.40
N GLN A 76 6.41 -0.87 -10.83
CA GLN A 76 6.92 -0.64 -12.18
C GLN A 76 8.44 -0.88 -12.26
N PRO A 77 9.00 -1.23 -13.43
CA PRO A 77 10.45 -1.22 -13.63
C PRO A 77 11.03 0.17 -13.31
N GLY A 78 12.14 0.20 -12.55
CA GLY A 78 12.75 1.42 -12.04
C GLY A 78 12.22 1.89 -10.69
N ASP A 79 11.10 1.35 -10.20
CA ASP A 79 10.63 1.64 -8.85
C ASP A 79 11.54 1.01 -7.79
N PHE A 80 11.59 1.67 -6.64
CA PHE A 80 12.36 1.26 -5.47
C PHE A 80 11.53 1.43 -4.19
N VAL A 81 11.51 0.40 -3.36
CA VAL A 81 10.81 0.40 -2.07
C VAL A 81 11.66 -0.25 -1.00
N VAL A 82 11.80 0.42 0.14
CA VAL A 82 12.32 -0.17 1.36
C VAL A 82 11.17 -0.70 2.18
N ILE A 83 11.16 -2.02 2.38
CA ILE A 83 10.18 -2.74 3.19
C ILE A 83 10.76 -2.86 4.60
N LYS A 84 10.02 -2.42 5.60
CA LYS A 84 10.40 -2.53 7.01
C LYS A 84 9.33 -3.26 7.79
N ILE A 85 9.74 -4.27 8.54
CA ILE A 85 8.88 -5.03 9.43
C ILE A 85 9.12 -4.53 10.86
N TRP A 86 8.05 -4.07 11.49
CA TRP A 86 8.04 -3.55 12.84
C TRP A 86 7.31 -4.50 13.79
N ASP A 87 7.77 -4.58 15.03
CA ASP A 87 7.04 -5.28 16.08
C ASP A 87 5.77 -4.51 16.46
N ALA A 88 4.60 -5.07 16.15
CA ALA A 88 3.30 -4.50 16.47
C ALA A 88 3.11 -4.31 17.99
N ALA A 89 3.65 -5.22 18.82
CA ALA A 89 3.54 -5.11 20.27
C ALA A 89 4.41 -3.96 20.81
N ALA A 90 5.57 -3.69 20.20
CA ALA A 90 6.39 -2.53 20.53
C ALA A 90 5.68 -1.22 20.15
N ILE A 91 5.07 -1.14 18.96
CA ILE A 91 4.30 0.03 18.53
C ILE A 91 3.18 0.35 19.54
N ALA A 92 2.46 -0.68 20.01
CA ALA A 92 1.41 -0.50 21.02
C ALA A 92 1.92 0.04 22.37
N ARG A 93 3.23 -0.07 22.65
CA ARG A 93 3.92 0.51 23.82
C ARG A 93 4.65 1.81 23.50
N GLU A 94 4.37 2.43 22.35
CA GLU A 94 5.06 3.64 21.86
C GLU A 94 6.57 3.44 21.61
N GLU A 95 6.99 2.19 21.42
CA GLU A 95 8.36 1.81 21.08
C GLU A 95 8.48 1.51 19.58
N ILE A 96 9.67 1.72 19.02
CA ILE A 96 9.98 1.35 17.64
C ILE A 96 11.03 0.24 17.66
N LYS A 97 10.65 -0.95 17.20
CA LYS A 97 11.53 -2.11 17.09
C LYS A 97 11.45 -2.70 15.68
N GLU A 98 12.50 -2.51 14.90
CA GLU A 98 12.63 -3.11 13.56
C GLU A 98 13.01 -4.58 13.72
N ILE A 99 12.17 -5.49 13.23
CA ILE A 99 12.40 -6.94 13.27
C ILE A 99 12.71 -7.53 11.90
N GLY A 100 12.57 -6.74 10.82
CA GLY A 100 12.95 -7.16 9.47
C GLY A 100 13.10 -5.98 8.52
N ARG A 101 13.92 -6.14 7.48
CA ARG A 101 14.10 -5.14 6.44
C ARG A 101 14.51 -5.78 5.12
N TYR A 102 14.02 -5.24 4.01
CA TYR A 102 14.49 -5.58 2.68
C TYR A 102 14.39 -4.38 1.73
N GLU A 103 15.33 -4.29 0.80
CA GLU A 103 15.37 -3.24 -0.23
C GLU A 103 14.95 -3.84 -1.57
N CYS A 104 13.74 -3.50 -2.00
CA CYS A 104 13.10 -4.03 -3.20
C CYS A 104 13.34 -3.07 -4.37
N ALA A 105 14.06 -3.52 -5.38
CA ALA A 105 14.28 -2.78 -6.62
C ALA A 105 13.76 -3.61 -7.80
N ARG A 106 12.85 -3.06 -8.60
CA ARG A 106 12.41 -3.73 -9.84
C ARG A 106 13.29 -3.26 -10.99
N LYS A 107 14.18 -4.14 -11.45
CA LYS A 107 15.10 -3.86 -12.55
C LYS A 107 14.46 -4.15 -13.91
#